data_AF-A0A6P0DU44-F1
#
_entry.id   AF-A0A6P0DU44-F1
#
_cell.length_a   1.000
_cell.length_b   1.000
_cell.length_c   1.000
_cell.angle_alpha   90.00
_cell.angle_beta   90.00
_cell.angle_gamma   90.00
#
_symmetry.space_group_name_H-M   'P 1'
#
loop_
_entity.id
_entity.type
_entity.pdbx_description
1 polymer ?
#
loop_
_entity_poly.entity_id
_entity_poly.type
_entity_poly.pdbx_seq_one_letter_code
_entity_poly.pdbx_strand_id
1 'polypeptide(L)'
;LWNIEAAGTKDLVSKWSNVGICVEFDIGVGCKPGTIDRDKRTVNLLLATTRKVEQTANAGLHFASERGDLTFGTARVSVPAGHAFGQIDRRSWVQWLTLKPISDTEFQIQDEKSLSREEFTSAIKNASPTDALVYVHGFRNTFEDSVFRLAQIVWDTKYQGVPVVFSWPSRGTTAGYGTDYDSAEYSAPSFRELLRTLKQDAHVGTVHVIAHSMG
;
A
#
# COMPACT_ATOMS: atom_id res chain seq x y z
N LEU A 1 17.68 33.79 46.56
CA LEU A 1 18.76 32.84 46.25
C LEU A 1 18.18 31.43 46.38
N TRP A 2 18.42 30.62 45.35
CA TRP A 2 17.62 29.51 44.88
C TRP A 2 17.80 28.22 45.71
N ASN A 3 16.71 27.49 45.95
CA ASN A 3 16.73 26.05 46.17
C ASN A 3 15.59 25.43 45.36
N ILE A 4 15.97 24.59 44.40
CA ILE A 4 15.06 23.76 43.60
C ILE A 4 15.09 22.37 44.26
N GLU A 5 13.99 21.97 44.89
CA GLU A 5 13.74 20.58 45.26
C GLU A 5 12.61 20.03 44.38
N ALA A 6 12.85 18.82 43.86
CA ALA A 6 12.08 18.16 42.83
C ALA A 6 10.68 17.77 43.31
N ALA A 7 9.65 18.44 42.77
CA ALA A 7 8.26 18.02 42.92
C ALA A 7 7.89 16.98 41.83
N GLY A 8 7.76 15.73 42.25
CA GLY A 8 6.77 14.77 41.77
C GLY A 8 6.68 14.49 40.26
N THR A 9 7.50 13.57 39.75
CA THR A 9 7.34 12.94 38.42
C THR A 9 6.28 11.83 38.38
N LYS A 10 5.19 11.93 39.16
CA LYS A 10 4.14 10.90 39.18
C LYS A 10 2.85 11.23 38.41
N ASP A 11 2.68 12.45 37.90
CA ASP A 11 1.42 12.86 37.24
C ASP A 11 1.53 13.25 35.75
N LEU A 12 2.59 12.82 35.05
CA LEU A 12 2.72 13.08 33.60
C LEU A 12 2.67 11.83 32.70
N VAL A 13 2.38 10.66 33.26
CA VAL A 13 2.37 9.38 32.51
C VAL A 13 0.95 8.95 32.06
N SER A 14 -0.10 9.75 32.29
CA SER A 14 -1.50 9.34 32.02
C SER A 14 -2.21 10.02 30.85
N LYS A 15 -1.49 10.64 29.90
CA LYS A 15 -2.12 11.31 28.73
C LYS A 15 -1.61 10.93 27.34
N TRP A 16 -0.93 9.80 27.20
CA TRP A 16 -0.56 9.25 25.89
C TRP A 16 -1.00 7.79 25.77
N SER A 17 -2.31 7.55 25.84
CA SER A 17 -2.94 6.32 25.38
C SER A 17 -3.68 6.62 24.08
N ASN A 18 -3.29 5.92 23.00
CA ASN A 18 -4.00 5.74 21.71
C ASN A 18 -3.35 6.26 20.41
N VAL A 19 -2.03 6.41 20.33
CA VAL A 19 -1.36 6.38 19.02
C VAL A 19 -0.64 5.03 18.89
N GLY A 20 -1.35 4.04 18.34
CA GLY A 20 -0.81 2.72 18.08
C GLY A 20 0.38 2.82 17.13
N ILE A 21 1.58 2.57 17.65
CA ILE A 21 2.79 2.40 16.84
C ILE A 21 2.74 0.98 16.27
N CYS A 22 2.83 0.84 14.95
CA CYS A 22 2.98 -0.44 14.26
C CYS A 22 4.36 -1.04 14.59
N VAL A 23 4.44 -1.88 15.62
CA VAL A 23 5.70 -2.54 16.00
C VAL A 23 5.86 -3.91 15.32
N GLU A 24 4.78 -4.58 14.94
CA GLU A 24 4.83 -5.93 14.34
C GLU A 24 3.79 -6.05 13.23
N PHE A 25 4.06 -6.87 12.21
CA PHE A 25 3.22 -7.01 11.01
C PHE A 25 1.97 -7.85 11.30
N ASP A 26 1.09 -7.35 12.16
CA ASP A 26 -0.24 -7.90 12.31
C ASP A 26 -1.27 -6.89 11.85
N ILE A 27 -1.76 -7.14 10.65
CA ILE A 27 -2.84 -6.35 10.04
C ILE A 27 -4.20 -6.91 10.54
N GLY A 28 -4.15 -7.91 11.44
CA GLY A 28 -5.14 -8.10 12.49
C GLY A 28 -4.73 -7.35 13.77
N VAL A 29 -5.60 -6.45 14.24
CA VAL A 29 -5.47 -5.75 15.53
C VAL A 29 -4.27 -4.79 15.66
N GLY A 30 -4.20 -3.72 14.84
CA GLY A 30 -3.44 -2.52 15.23
C GLY A 30 -2.89 -1.62 14.13
N CYS A 31 -2.59 -2.14 12.94
CA CYS A 31 -2.10 -1.28 11.85
C CYS A 31 -3.24 -0.71 11.01
N LYS A 32 -3.34 0.62 11.00
CA LYS A 32 -4.29 1.35 10.16
C LYS A 32 -3.77 1.40 8.71
N PRO A 33 -4.55 0.98 7.71
CA PRO A 33 -4.29 1.32 6.31
C PRO A 33 -3.99 2.81 6.13
N GLY A 34 -3.05 3.17 5.26
CA GLY A 34 -2.68 4.57 5.02
C GLY A 34 -1.77 5.19 6.08
N THR A 35 -1.35 4.43 7.08
CA THR A 35 -0.33 4.89 8.03
C THR A 35 0.99 5.12 7.29
N ILE A 36 1.52 6.32 7.44
CA ILE A 36 2.87 6.70 7.03
C ILE A 36 3.73 6.72 8.29
N ASP A 37 4.64 5.76 8.43
CA ASP A 37 5.67 5.79 9.47
C ASP A 37 6.87 6.57 8.92
N ARG A 38 7.08 7.79 9.42
CA ARG A 38 8.15 8.69 8.93
C ARG A 38 9.52 8.29 9.46
N ASP A 39 9.58 7.68 10.64
CA ASP A 39 10.83 7.26 11.27
C ASP A 39 11.38 6.02 10.55
N LYS A 40 10.49 5.05 10.25
CA LYS A 40 10.83 3.85 9.46
C LYS A 40 10.77 4.08 7.96
N ARG A 41 10.25 5.24 7.52
CA ARG A 41 9.98 5.59 6.11
C ARG A 41 9.15 4.54 5.38
N THR A 42 8.04 4.12 5.97
CA THR A 42 7.16 3.12 5.38
C THR A 42 5.74 3.63 5.17
N VAL A 43 5.09 3.10 4.13
CA VAL A 43 3.67 3.33 3.83
C VAL A 43 2.96 1.98 3.84
N ASN A 44 1.85 1.88 4.58
CA ASN A 44 0.99 0.70 4.55
C ASN A 44 -0.16 0.90 3.56
N LEU A 45 -0.32 -0.04 2.63
CA LEU A 45 -1.33 -0.03 1.58
C LEU A 45 -2.27 -1.22 1.71
N LEU A 46 -3.52 -1.03 1.27
CA LEU A 46 -4.42 -2.14 0.99
C LEU A 46 -4.35 -2.50 -0.50
N LEU A 47 -4.64 -3.77 -0.79
CA LEU A 47 -4.56 -4.34 -2.12
C LEU A 47 -5.87 -5.02 -2.47
N ALA A 48 -6.25 -4.88 -3.73
CA ALA A 48 -7.24 -5.70 -4.40
C ALA A 48 -6.69 -6.06 -5.79
N THR A 49 -6.72 -7.33 -6.16
CA THR A 49 -6.06 -7.78 -7.38
C THR A 49 -6.79 -8.94 -8.03
N THR A 50 -6.78 -8.95 -9.36
CA THR A 50 -7.22 -10.07 -10.21
C THR A 50 -6.04 -10.80 -10.82
N ARG A 51 -4.82 -10.52 -10.34
CA ARG A 51 -3.63 -11.33 -10.64
C ARG A 51 -3.71 -12.65 -9.89
N LYS A 52 -3.30 -13.71 -10.57
CA LYS A 52 -3.14 -15.04 -9.95
C LYS A 52 -2.12 -14.94 -8.82
N VAL A 53 -2.52 -15.43 -7.65
CA VAL A 53 -1.64 -15.51 -6.47
C VAL A 53 -0.84 -16.79 -6.55
N GLU A 54 0.48 -16.67 -6.46
CA GLU A 54 1.38 -17.80 -6.37
C GLU A 54 2.11 -17.71 -5.02
N GLN A 55 1.74 -18.58 -4.10
CA GLN A 55 2.48 -18.75 -2.84
C GLN A 55 3.63 -19.71 -3.08
N THR A 56 4.86 -19.22 -2.96
CA THR A 56 6.03 -20.09 -2.93
C THR A 56 6.43 -20.30 -1.48
N ALA A 57 6.76 -21.55 -1.12
CA ALA A 57 7.01 -21.94 0.27
C ALA A 57 8.13 -21.13 0.98
N ASN A 58 8.96 -20.39 0.22
CA ASN A 58 10.14 -19.68 0.74
C ASN A 58 10.24 -18.19 0.31
N ALA A 59 9.30 -17.61 -0.45
CA ALA A 59 9.46 -16.24 -0.99
C ALA A 59 8.24 -15.30 -0.84
N GLY A 60 7.31 -15.61 0.07
CA GLY A 60 6.15 -14.76 0.30
C GLY A 60 5.09 -14.84 -0.81
N LEU A 61 4.18 -13.87 -0.83
CA LEU A 61 3.15 -13.77 -1.86
C LEU A 61 3.74 -13.19 -3.14
N HIS A 62 3.53 -13.87 -4.26
CA HIS A 62 3.87 -13.37 -5.58
C HIS A 62 2.60 -13.21 -6.41
N PHE A 63 2.38 -12.02 -6.97
CA PHE A 63 1.24 -11.74 -7.84
C PHE A 63 1.67 -11.81 -9.31
N ALA A 64 1.25 -12.87 -9.98
CA ALA A 64 1.70 -13.20 -11.32
C ALA A 64 1.04 -12.31 -12.41
N SER A 65 1.37 -12.54 -13.67
CA SER A 65 0.78 -11.80 -14.81
C SER A 65 -0.46 -12.49 -15.38
N GLU A 66 -0.83 -13.63 -14.82
CA GLU A 66 -1.99 -14.44 -15.17
C GLU A 66 -3.24 -13.95 -14.42
N ARG A 67 -4.41 -14.25 -14.99
CA ARG A 67 -5.70 -13.95 -14.36
C ARG A 67 -5.98 -14.91 -13.20
N GLY A 68 -6.58 -14.37 -12.15
CA GLY A 68 -7.15 -15.09 -11.03
C GLY A 68 -8.40 -14.40 -10.51
N ASP A 69 -9.01 -14.99 -9.49
CA ASP A 69 -10.15 -14.41 -8.80
C ASP A 69 -9.74 -13.15 -8.00
N LEU A 70 -10.72 -12.29 -7.70
CA LEU A 70 -10.50 -11.11 -6.89
C LEU A 70 -9.98 -11.50 -5.51
N THR A 71 -8.75 -11.10 -5.22
CA THR A 71 -8.07 -11.33 -3.95
C THR A 71 -7.79 -10.00 -3.26
N PHE A 72 -7.99 -9.96 -1.94
CA PHE A 72 -7.62 -8.82 -1.11
C PHE A 72 -6.30 -9.07 -0.41
N GLY A 73 -5.63 -7.99 -0.05
CA GLY A 73 -4.36 -8.07 0.65
C GLY A 73 -3.91 -6.73 1.20
N THR A 74 -2.66 -6.72 1.64
CA THR A 74 -1.98 -5.54 2.14
C THR A 74 -0.48 -5.64 1.88
N ALA A 75 0.16 -4.50 1.68
CA ALA A 75 1.59 -4.38 1.48
C ALA A 75 2.15 -3.24 2.32
N ARG A 76 3.36 -3.44 2.85
CA ARG A 76 4.16 -2.36 3.42
C ARG A 76 5.29 -2.03 2.48
N VAL A 77 5.36 -0.76 2.11
CA VAL A 77 6.35 -0.26 1.16
C VAL A 77 7.30 0.67 1.89
N SER A 78 8.60 0.41 1.75
CA SER A 78 9.65 1.33 2.20
C SER A 78 9.90 2.42 1.16
N VAL A 79 10.18 3.63 1.63
CA VAL A 79 10.43 4.83 0.82
C VAL A 79 11.89 5.22 0.97
N PRO A 80 12.67 5.33 -0.12
CA PRO A 80 14.11 5.51 -0.02
C PRO A 80 14.48 6.84 0.61
N ALA A 81 15.58 6.89 1.37
CA ALA A 81 16.01 8.07 2.11
C ALA A 81 16.16 9.32 1.21
N GLY A 82 16.68 9.14 -0.01
CA GLY A 82 16.87 10.19 -1.01
C GLY A 82 15.65 10.54 -1.86
N HIS A 83 14.47 9.99 -1.54
CA HIS A 83 13.27 10.16 -2.37
C HIS A 83 12.90 11.62 -2.62
N ALA A 84 12.68 11.95 -3.89
CA ALA A 84 12.21 13.26 -4.34
C ALA A 84 10.75 13.18 -4.80
N PHE A 85 9.99 14.24 -4.50
CA PHE A 85 8.58 14.33 -4.82
C PHE A 85 8.28 13.98 -6.29
N GLY A 86 7.31 13.10 -6.52
CA GLY A 86 6.85 12.68 -7.84
C GLY A 86 7.69 11.59 -8.52
N GLN A 87 8.82 11.18 -7.92
CA GLN A 87 9.71 10.19 -8.52
C GLN A 87 9.42 8.78 -8.01
N ILE A 88 9.28 7.80 -8.90
CA ILE A 88 9.44 6.40 -8.48
C ILE A 88 10.91 6.08 -8.62
N ASP A 89 11.62 6.19 -7.51
CA ASP A 89 13.04 5.88 -7.46
C ASP A 89 13.25 4.37 -7.68
N ARG A 90 13.97 4.05 -8.75
CA ARG A 90 14.48 2.71 -9.05
C ARG A 90 15.97 2.79 -9.16
N ARG A 91 16.67 1.78 -8.65
CA ARG A 91 18.11 1.77 -8.69
C ARG A 91 18.59 1.79 -10.14
N SER A 92 19.28 2.86 -10.53
CA SER A 92 19.81 2.97 -11.88
C SER A 92 21.04 2.08 -12.06
N TRP A 93 21.43 1.83 -13.30
CA TRP A 93 22.61 1.01 -13.54
C TRP A 93 23.89 1.63 -12.95
N VAL A 94 24.00 2.96 -12.96
CA VAL A 94 25.15 3.64 -12.33
C VAL A 94 25.13 3.43 -10.80
N GLN A 95 23.94 3.32 -10.20
CA GLN A 95 23.79 3.09 -8.77
C GLN A 95 24.09 1.65 -8.36
N TRP A 96 23.97 0.64 -9.24
CA TRP A 96 24.40 -0.74 -8.91
C TRP A 96 25.91 -0.84 -8.67
N LEU A 97 26.69 0.07 -9.26
CA LEU A 97 28.13 0.20 -9.03
C LEU A 97 28.46 0.84 -7.66
N THR A 98 27.48 1.42 -6.97
CA THR A 98 27.68 2.06 -5.66
C THR A 98 27.43 1.07 -4.52
N LEU A 99 28.21 1.17 -3.44
CA LEU A 99 28.01 0.41 -2.19
C LEU A 99 26.82 0.91 -1.34
N LYS A 100 25.95 1.76 -1.89
CA LYS A 100 24.79 2.27 -1.15
C LYS A 100 23.78 1.15 -0.89
N PRO A 101 23.19 1.07 0.32
CA PRO A 101 22.08 0.17 0.60
C PRO A 101 20.92 0.38 -0.37
N ILE A 102 20.23 -0.70 -0.73
CA ILE A 102 19.10 -0.62 -1.66
C ILE A 102 17.96 0.23 -1.07
N SER A 103 17.74 0.14 0.24
CA SER A 103 16.80 0.96 1.02
C SER A 103 17.01 2.47 0.87
N ASP A 104 18.19 2.91 0.43
CA ASP A 104 18.50 4.33 0.23
C ASP A 104 18.21 4.79 -1.20
N THR A 105 18.00 3.85 -2.13
CA THR A 105 18.00 4.10 -3.58
C THR A 105 16.70 3.74 -4.27
N GLU A 106 15.88 2.85 -3.72
CA GLU A 106 14.61 2.47 -4.36
C GLU A 106 13.52 2.07 -3.37
N PHE A 107 12.28 2.09 -3.85
CA PHE A 107 11.15 1.55 -3.13
C PHE A 107 11.24 0.02 -3.06
N GLN A 108 10.88 -0.55 -1.91
CA GLN A 108 10.79 -2.00 -1.74
C GLN A 108 9.53 -2.38 -1.00
N ILE A 109 8.90 -3.47 -1.43
CA ILE A 109 7.86 -4.11 -0.64
C ILE A 109 8.57 -4.92 0.44
N GLN A 110 8.34 -4.52 1.69
CA GLN A 110 8.99 -5.13 2.85
C GLN A 110 8.24 -6.38 3.31
N ASP A 111 6.91 -6.38 3.14
CA ASP A 111 6.06 -7.50 3.51
C ASP A 111 4.67 -7.35 2.87
N GLU A 112 4.02 -8.49 2.62
CA GLU A 112 2.77 -8.66 1.90
C GLU A 112 1.95 -9.79 2.52
N LYS A 113 0.64 -9.55 2.68
CA LYS A 113 -0.29 -10.54 3.24
C LYS A 113 -1.61 -10.55 2.47
N SER A 114 -2.10 -11.75 2.15
CA SER A 114 -3.45 -11.96 1.64
C SER A 114 -4.44 -11.78 2.78
N LEU A 115 -5.55 -11.10 2.50
CA LEU A 115 -6.61 -10.86 3.45
C LEU A 115 -7.90 -11.51 2.93
N SER A 116 -8.69 -12.02 3.86
CA SER A 116 -10.11 -12.25 3.60
C SER A 116 -10.81 -10.91 3.38
N ARG A 117 -12.01 -10.94 2.79
CA ARG A 117 -12.83 -9.74 2.62
C ARG A 117 -13.20 -9.12 3.97
N GLU A 118 -13.46 -9.95 4.97
CA GLU A 118 -13.79 -9.55 6.33
C GLU A 118 -12.59 -8.87 7.00
N GLU A 119 -11.38 -9.42 6.84
CA GLU A 119 -10.15 -8.81 7.33
C GLU A 119 -9.89 -7.45 6.65
N PHE A 120 -10.05 -7.38 5.32
CA PHE A 120 -9.90 -6.15 4.53
C PHE A 120 -10.88 -5.06 4.99
N THR A 121 -12.17 -5.38 5.10
CA THR A 121 -13.20 -4.43 5.52
C THR A 121 -13.03 -4.02 6.99
N SER A 122 -12.62 -4.94 7.86
CA SER A 122 -12.33 -4.65 9.27
C SER A 122 -11.13 -3.71 9.42
N ALA A 123 -10.07 -3.91 8.65
CA ALA A 123 -8.90 -3.02 8.66
C ALA A 123 -9.30 -1.57 8.29
N ILE A 124 -10.19 -1.40 7.31
CA ILE A 124 -10.73 -0.09 6.92
C ILE A 124 -11.59 0.52 8.05
N LYS A 125 -12.56 -0.24 8.58
CA LYS A 125 -13.45 0.25 9.66
C LYS A 125 -12.67 0.70 10.90
N ASN A 126 -11.64 -0.07 11.27
CA ASN A 126 -10.78 0.23 12.42
C ASN A 126 -9.92 1.48 12.22
N ALA A 127 -9.59 1.83 10.97
CA ALA A 127 -8.97 3.11 10.67
C ALA A 127 -9.96 4.29 10.74
N SER A 128 -11.26 3.99 10.64
CA SER A 128 -12.38 4.95 10.62
C SER A 128 -12.16 6.11 9.63
N PRO A 129 -11.80 5.83 8.36
CA PRO A 129 -11.53 6.85 7.37
C PRO A 129 -12.81 7.50 6.86
N THR A 130 -12.73 8.77 6.50
CA THR A 130 -13.76 9.44 5.70
C THR A 130 -13.66 9.07 4.22
N ASP A 131 -12.45 8.89 3.72
CA ASP A 131 -12.17 8.76 2.29
C ASP A 131 -11.21 7.61 1.97
N ALA A 132 -11.40 6.98 0.82
CA ALA A 132 -10.46 6.03 0.23
C ALA A 132 -9.93 6.55 -1.10
N LEU A 133 -8.66 6.27 -1.37
CA LEU A 133 -8.00 6.55 -2.64
C LEU A 133 -7.66 5.23 -3.31
N VAL A 134 -8.29 4.96 -4.45
CA VAL A 134 -8.02 3.78 -5.26
C VAL A 134 -7.16 4.16 -6.45
N TYR A 135 -5.99 3.54 -6.56
CA TYR A 135 -5.12 3.69 -7.73
C TYR A 135 -5.25 2.48 -8.66
N VAL A 136 -5.46 2.75 -9.95
CA VAL A 136 -5.56 1.76 -11.02
C VAL A 136 -4.44 2.02 -12.03
N HIS A 137 -3.57 1.04 -12.22
CA HIS A 137 -2.47 1.14 -13.18
C HIS A 137 -2.94 0.95 -14.62
N GLY A 138 -2.06 1.26 -15.57
CA GLY A 138 -2.30 1.13 -16.99
C GLY A 138 -1.63 -0.10 -17.61
N PHE A 139 -1.49 -0.03 -18.94
CA PHE A 139 -0.79 -1.02 -19.75
C PHE A 139 0.69 -1.13 -19.35
N ARG A 140 1.26 -2.34 -19.48
CA ARG A 140 2.68 -2.64 -19.23
C ARG A 140 3.14 -2.33 -17.80
N ASN A 141 2.31 -2.68 -16.82
CA ASN A 141 2.66 -2.52 -15.41
C ASN A 141 2.73 -3.86 -14.69
N THR A 142 3.75 -4.02 -13.85
CA THR A 142 3.78 -5.12 -12.87
C THR A 142 2.92 -4.78 -11.65
N PHE A 143 2.77 -5.75 -10.74
CA PHE A 143 2.11 -5.51 -9.47
C PHE A 143 2.89 -4.45 -8.65
N GLU A 144 4.20 -4.59 -8.57
CA GLU A 144 5.11 -3.70 -7.83
C GLU A 144 5.07 -2.28 -8.39
N ASP A 145 5.02 -2.10 -9.72
CA ASP A 145 4.86 -0.78 -10.33
C ASP A 145 3.65 -0.02 -9.77
N SER A 146 2.57 -0.76 -9.54
CA SER A 146 1.28 -0.23 -9.08
C SER A 146 1.33 0.12 -7.60
N VAL A 147 1.92 -0.78 -6.81
CA VAL A 147 2.16 -0.60 -5.38
C VAL A 147 3.07 0.58 -5.11
N PHE A 148 4.20 0.69 -5.83
CA PHE A 148 5.15 1.78 -5.67
C PHE A 148 4.58 3.12 -6.10
N ARG A 149 3.76 3.18 -7.16
CA ARG A 149 3.12 4.42 -7.56
C ARG A 149 2.17 4.95 -6.49
N LEU A 150 1.33 4.10 -5.91
CA LEU A 150 0.44 4.56 -4.84
C LEU A 150 1.23 4.90 -3.56
N ALA A 151 2.26 4.12 -3.21
CA ALA A 151 3.12 4.43 -2.08
C ALA A 151 3.76 5.82 -2.22
N GLN A 152 4.29 6.14 -3.41
CA GLN A 152 4.84 7.44 -3.74
C GLN A 152 3.80 8.55 -3.58
N ILE A 153 2.60 8.39 -4.17
CA ILE A 153 1.52 9.39 -4.05
C ILE A 153 1.15 9.62 -2.59
N VAL A 154 0.95 8.57 -1.81
CA VAL A 154 0.56 8.67 -0.39
C VAL A 154 1.65 9.34 0.42
N TRP A 155 2.92 8.93 0.23
CA TRP A 155 4.06 9.50 0.92
C TRP A 155 4.21 11.00 0.65
N ASP A 156 4.10 11.38 -0.61
CA ASP A 156 4.33 12.74 -1.08
C ASP A 156 3.20 13.69 -0.69
N THR A 157 1.95 13.24 -0.83
CA THR A 157 0.77 14.05 -0.53
C THR A 157 0.38 14.04 0.94
N LYS A 158 1.00 13.15 1.75
CA LYS A 158 0.61 12.89 3.14
C LYS A 158 -0.87 12.48 3.25
N TYR A 159 -1.36 11.70 2.28
CA TYR A 159 -2.76 11.28 2.22
C TYR A 159 -3.18 10.61 3.54
N GLN A 160 -4.31 11.04 4.11
CA GLN A 160 -4.80 10.59 5.43
C GLN A 160 -5.95 9.58 5.34
N GLY A 161 -6.50 9.33 4.13
CA GLY A 161 -7.52 8.32 3.92
C GLY A 161 -6.93 6.93 3.73
N VAL A 162 -7.75 5.97 3.30
CA VAL A 162 -7.29 4.60 3.00
C VAL A 162 -6.76 4.50 1.58
N PRO A 163 -5.47 4.23 1.37
CA PRO A 163 -4.93 3.97 0.04
C PRO A 163 -5.13 2.50 -0.33
N VAL A 164 -5.73 2.27 -1.49
CA VAL A 164 -5.99 0.95 -2.06
C VAL A 164 -5.40 0.87 -3.46
N VAL A 165 -4.57 -0.14 -3.70
CA VAL A 165 -4.13 -0.49 -5.05
C VAL A 165 -5.15 -1.44 -5.66
N PHE A 166 -5.65 -1.14 -6.86
CA PHE A 166 -6.28 -2.15 -7.70
C PHE A 166 -5.30 -2.56 -8.80
N SER A 167 -4.86 -3.82 -8.79
CA SER A 167 -3.95 -4.34 -9.81
C SER A 167 -4.62 -5.43 -10.65
N TRP A 168 -4.63 -5.21 -11.96
CA TRP A 168 -5.12 -6.17 -12.94
C TRP A 168 -3.94 -6.82 -13.69
N PRO A 169 -4.09 -8.03 -14.26
CA PRO A 169 -2.98 -8.80 -14.82
C PRO A 169 -2.49 -8.25 -16.17
N SER A 170 -1.77 -7.13 -16.11
CA SER A 170 -0.95 -6.64 -17.22
C SER A 170 0.35 -7.44 -17.28
N ARG A 171 0.79 -7.76 -18.51
CA ARG A 171 1.98 -8.59 -18.76
C ARG A 171 3.32 -7.86 -18.59
N GLY A 172 3.32 -6.55 -18.31
CA GLY A 172 4.56 -5.78 -18.12
C GLY A 172 5.44 -5.64 -19.37
N THR A 173 4.97 -6.07 -20.56
CA THR A 173 5.75 -6.07 -21.81
C THR A 173 5.01 -5.35 -22.96
N THR A 174 5.75 -4.88 -23.97
CA THR A 174 5.18 -4.15 -25.13
C THR A 174 4.39 -5.06 -26.07
N ALA A 175 4.78 -6.33 -26.20
CA ALA A 175 4.11 -7.32 -27.03
C ALA A 175 2.90 -7.90 -26.26
N GLY A 176 1.83 -7.12 -26.14
CA GLY A 176 0.68 -7.57 -25.35
C GLY A 176 -0.53 -6.66 -25.29
N TYR A 177 -0.60 -5.57 -26.07
CA TYR A 177 -1.67 -4.57 -25.94
C TYR A 177 -3.08 -5.18 -25.99
N GLY A 178 -3.36 -6.09 -26.92
CA GLY A 178 -4.64 -6.79 -26.98
C GLY A 178 -4.90 -7.69 -25.77
N THR A 179 -3.89 -8.46 -25.32
CA THR A 179 -4.03 -9.34 -24.14
C THR A 179 -4.22 -8.55 -22.84
N ASP A 180 -3.55 -7.41 -22.70
CA ASP A 180 -3.72 -6.51 -21.58
C ASP A 180 -5.10 -5.85 -21.62
N TYR A 181 -5.58 -5.44 -22.80
CA TYR A 181 -6.95 -4.92 -22.97
C TYR A 181 -8.00 -5.94 -22.52
N ASP A 182 -7.90 -7.19 -23.00
CA ASP A 182 -8.82 -8.25 -22.58
C ASP A 182 -8.75 -8.53 -21.08
N SER A 183 -7.57 -8.31 -20.46
CA SER A 183 -7.34 -8.54 -19.03
C SER A 183 -7.87 -7.40 -18.16
N ALA A 184 -7.79 -6.16 -18.66
CA ALA A 184 -8.45 -5.02 -18.06
C ALA A 184 -9.98 -5.20 -18.10
N GLU A 185 -10.53 -5.58 -19.25
CA GLU A 185 -11.97 -5.86 -19.40
C GLU A 185 -12.43 -7.01 -18.47
N TYR A 186 -11.66 -8.09 -18.41
CA TYR A 186 -11.89 -9.19 -17.46
C TYR A 186 -11.93 -8.72 -15.99
N SER A 187 -11.14 -7.70 -15.65
CA SER A 187 -10.99 -7.22 -14.27
C SER A 187 -12.01 -6.16 -13.88
N ALA A 188 -12.71 -5.55 -14.84
CA ALA A 188 -13.69 -4.50 -14.57
C ALA A 188 -14.83 -4.91 -13.61
N PRO A 189 -15.40 -6.14 -13.67
CA PRO A 189 -16.36 -6.61 -12.68
C PRO A 189 -15.78 -6.66 -11.26
N SER A 190 -14.52 -7.08 -11.12
CA SER A 190 -13.82 -7.15 -9.83
C SER A 190 -13.47 -5.76 -9.29
N PHE A 191 -13.16 -4.80 -10.16
CA PHE A 191 -13.00 -3.40 -9.76
C PHE A 191 -14.30 -2.82 -9.21
N ARG A 192 -15.42 -3.05 -9.91
CA ARG A 192 -16.75 -2.67 -9.41
C ARG A 192 -17.06 -3.33 -8.06
N GLU A 193 -16.66 -4.58 -7.89
CA GLU A 193 -16.83 -5.30 -6.63
C GLU A 193 -16.01 -4.67 -5.50
N LEU A 194 -14.74 -4.29 -5.74
CA LEU A 194 -13.95 -3.51 -4.79
C LEU A 194 -14.66 -2.22 -4.38
N LEU A 195 -15.19 -1.44 -5.35
CA LEU A 195 -15.88 -0.18 -5.04
C LEU A 195 -17.12 -0.42 -4.18
N ARG A 196 -17.86 -1.52 -4.41
CA ARG A 196 -18.97 -1.94 -3.54
C ARG A 196 -18.47 -2.32 -2.15
N THR A 197 -17.41 -3.12 -2.04
CA THR A 197 -16.80 -3.46 -0.75
C THR A 197 -16.43 -2.21 0.05
N LEU A 198 -15.82 -1.22 -0.58
CA LEU A 198 -15.45 0.04 0.09
C LEU A 198 -16.68 0.83 0.57
N LYS A 199 -17.70 0.97 -0.28
CA LYS A 199 -18.89 1.79 0.02
C LYS A 199 -19.91 1.10 0.92
N GLN A 200 -20.21 -0.17 0.65
CA GLN A 200 -21.30 -0.92 1.26
C GLN A 200 -20.81 -1.70 2.48
N ASP A 201 -19.69 -2.41 2.35
CA ASP A 201 -19.22 -3.30 3.41
C ASP A 201 -18.36 -2.55 4.42
N ALA A 202 -17.45 -1.68 3.96
CA ALA A 202 -16.51 -0.92 4.80
C ALA A 202 -17.00 0.49 5.20
N HIS A 203 -18.12 0.95 4.63
CA HIS A 203 -18.76 2.23 4.91
C HIS A 203 -17.87 3.47 4.71
N VAL A 204 -16.98 3.44 3.72
CA VAL A 204 -16.19 4.62 3.34
C VAL A 204 -17.10 5.74 2.82
N GLY A 205 -16.85 6.98 3.23
CA GLY A 205 -17.60 8.17 2.81
C GLY A 205 -17.40 8.52 1.33
N THR A 206 -16.18 8.90 0.93
CA THR A 206 -15.85 9.17 -0.49
C THR A 206 -14.82 8.17 -1.02
N VAL A 207 -14.99 7.74 -2.26
CA VAL A 207 -13.96 6.95 -2.96
C VAL A 207 -13.42 7.78 -4.12
N HIS A 208 -12.16 8.19 -4.01
CA HIS A 208 -11.41 8.85 -5.07
C HIS A 208 -10.71 7.79 -5.92
N VAL A 209 -10.78 7.91 -7.24
CA VAL A 209 -10.11 6.98 -8.15
C VAL A 209 -9.08 7.75 -8.99
N ILE A 210 -7.85 7.27 -9.00
CA ILE A 210 -6.81 7.70 -9.93
C ILE A 210 -6.54 6.53 -10.87
N ALA A 211 -6.91 6.70 -12.12
CA ALA A 211 -6.67 5.73 -13.19
C ALA A 211 -5.62 6.26 -14.16
N HIS A 212 -4.73 5.39 -14.62
CA HIS A 212 -3.70 5.73 -15.60
C HIS A 212 -3.87 4.96 -16.90
N SER A 213 -3.92 5.67 -18.03
CA SER A 213 -3.95 5.10 -19.38
C SER A 213 -5.14 4.15 -19.60
N MET A 214 -4.92 2.84 -19.63
CA MET A 214 -5.95 1.81 -19.86
C MET A 214 -6.77 1.47 -18.59
N GLY A 215 -6.27 1.87 -17.42
CA GLY A 215 -6.94 1.64 -16.14
C GLY A 215 -8.18 2.50 -15.91
#